data_AF-A0A5B9Q1E8-F1
#
_entry.id   AF-A0A5B9Q1E8-F1
#
_cell.length_a   1.000
_cell.length_b   1.000
_cell.length_c   1.000
_cell.angle_alpha   90.00
_cell.angle_beta   90.00
_cell.angle_gamma   90.00
#
_symmetry.space_group_name_H-M   'P 1'
#
loop_
_entity.id
_entity.type
_entity.pdbx_description
1 polymer ?
#
loop_
_entity_poly.entity_id
_entity_poly.type
_entity_poly.pdbx_seq_one_letter_code
_entity_poly.pdbx_strand_id
1 'polypeptide(L)'
;MFHTNRTHTHFLCWFLTGLMLFTPGSSLIAQEADERTTLLADPAAVPVPDVVDTPLDVTYLLPQACLVISLRPQAILASPFAKMMPIEVLQAASLHQSGLDPLQLDRLLLTVEPPAAGAPNYAVMGSFISPVVGKLHPQLTQHTTPNEQSEQPHLKSNHPLMPSMYFPSETVLLATPEVTLQKFLTGKFKPAESSLHEHLMAAASDDVYLAIDVVPLRPLINGLLMQNPTPPKFEYLNVAPDLVKTIELRMNLSHPGTNELVIESNNEQDAQELLGLVDKSFDLVRSQATEEITRLKQNSDPVQQAMGRYQERMMNDMSTALAPQREGTRLVIFRQSGEHGQMGMLTMTAVSGVLVALLLPAVQAAREAARRNTSMNNMKMINLALHNYADQNEISFPAQANFDDNDKPLLSWRVHILPFLEQNELYKQFHLDEPWDSEHNKALIAKMPAVFAEPSSSFAQTEGRTNYLGVQGDGMFFDGSKEGKRFMDLRDGTAATIMMVQVNDESAVPWTKPEDWEFDEKKPLKGLIPPLHAGVFLASFADAHVKSISKDIDPGVFKKLLTVDGGEVVEIP
;
A
#
# COMPACT_ATOMS: atom_id res chain seq x y z
N MET A 1 -12.92 20.74 15.88
CA MET A 1 -13.96 19.72 16.09
C MET A 1 -14.15 19.00 14.77
N PHE A 2 -13.31 18.00 14.47
CA PHE A 2 -13.53 16.87 13.56
C PHE A 2 -12.27 15.99 13.66
N HIS A 3 -12.14 15.35 14.82
CA HIS A 3 -11.49 14.04 14.91
C HIS A 3 -12.49 13.03 14.34
N THR A 4 -12.06 12.15 13.45
CA THR A 4 -12.25 10.68 13.49
C THR A 4 -12.11 10.05 12.09
N ASN A 5 -11.56 8.83 12.09
CA ASN A 5 -11.61 7.81 11.03
C ASN A 5 -10.53 7.80 9.93
N ARG A 6 -9.27 7.61 10.34
CA ARG A 6 -8.14 7.16 9.49
C ARG A 6 -7.62 5.73 9.83
N THR A 7 -8.40 4.92 10.54
CA THR A 7 -7.90 3.70 11.21
C THR A 7 -8.44 2.40 10.62
N HIS A 8 -8.25 2.09 9.33
CA HIS A 8 -8.66 0.74 8.85
C HIS A 8 -7.71 -0.01 7.89
N THR A 9 -6.56 0.55 7.48
CA THR A 9 -5.63 -0.18 6.58
C THR A 9 -4.14 0.01 6.88
N HIS A 10 -3.79 0.32 8.13
CA HIS A 10 -2.47 0.90 8.42
C HIS A 10 -1.55 0.12 9.38
N PHE A 11 -1.98 -0.95 10.05
CA PHE A 11 -1.13 -1.55 11.08
C PHE A 11 0.12 -2.28 10.53
N LEU A 12 -0.05 -3.19 9.56
CA LEU A 12 1.08 -3.91 8.95
C LEU A 12 1.90 -3.02 8.01
N CYS A 13 1.23 -2.08 7.33
CA CYS A 13 1.86 -1.16 6.39
C CYS A 13 2.69 -0.10 7.11
N TRP A 14 2.24 0.48 8.24
CA TRP A 14 3.05 1.45 9.02
C TRP A 14 4.28 0.81 9.67
N PHE A 15 4.14 -0.42 10.16
CA PHE A 15 5.25 -1.13 10.78
C PHE A 15 6.37 -1.46 9.79
N LEU A 16 6.00 -1.84 8.55
CA LEU A 16 6.93 -2.05 7.44
C LEU A 16 7.43 -0.72 6.82
N THR A 17 6.58 0.31 6.77
CA THR A 17 6.93 1.64 6.24
C THR A 17 7.90 2.37 7.18
N GLY A 18 7.81 2.15 8.48
CA GLY A 18 8.80 2.63 9.46
C GLY A 18 10.18 2.03 9.27
N LEU A 19 10.29 0.82 8.69
CA LEU A 19 11.57 0.18 8.37
C LEU A 19 12.11 0.50 6.98
N MET A 20 11.23 0.76 6.00
CA MET A 20 11.64 1.06 4.62
C MET A 20 11.85 2.55 4.33
N LEU A 21 11.50 3.46 5.25
CA LEU A 21 11.69 4.91 5.07
C LEU A 21 12.98 5.42 5.71
N PHE A 22 14.13 4.97 5.20
CA PHE A 22 15.42 5.63 5.45
C PHE A 22 16.07 6.11 4.15
N THR A 23 15.26 6.64 3.23
CA THR A 23 15.73 7.56 2.19
C THR A 23 15.58 9.01 2.68
N PRO A 24 16.63 9.85 2.59
CA PRO A 24 16.54 11.27 2.92
C PRO A 24 15.68 11.96 1.84
N GLY A 25 14.37 12.03 2.07
CA GLY A 25 13.44 12.63 1.11
C GLY A 25 11.95 12.50 1.43
N SER A 26 11.53 11.66 2.38
CA SER A 26 10.12 11.55 2.76
C SER A 26 9.72 12.62 3.78
N SER A 27 9.33 13.80 3.29
CA SER A 27 8.84 14.95 4.06
C SER A 27 7.42 14.79 4.64
N LEU A 28 6.86 13.58 4.68
CA LEU A 28 5.47 13.33 5.09
C LEU A 28 5.23 13.36 6.61
N ILE A 29 6.28 13.24 7.43
CA ILE A 29 6.15 13.29 8.90
C ILE A 29 6.09 14.74 9.42
N ALA A 30 6.58 15.71 8.65
CA ALA A 30 6.70 17.10 9.11
C ALA A 30 5.40 17.92 9.04
N GLN A 31 4.36 17.47 8.32
CA GLN A 31 3.14 18.26 8.08
C GLN A 31 1.99 18.03 9.06
N GLU A 32 2.02 16.98 9.89
CA GLU A 32 0.92 16.66 10.83
C GLU A 32 1.27 16.91 12.31
N ALA A 33 2.41 17.56 12.60
CA ALA A 33 2.72 18.05 13.94
C ALA A 33 1.87 19.32 14.24
N ASP A 34 0.63 19.11 14.64
CA ASP A 34 -0.30 20.12 15.13
C ASP A 34 0.31 20.90 16.33
N GLU A 35 -0.03 22.19 16.46
CA GLU A 35 0.60 23.22 17.31
C GLU A 35 0.48 23.01 18.85
N ARG A 36 0.34 21.77 19.34
CA ARG A 36 0.20 21.46 20.78
C ARG A 36 1.13 20.40 21.34
N THR A 37 2.14 19.95 20.60
CA THR A 37 3.11 18.97 21.11
C THR A 37 4.42 19.64 21.52
N THR A 38 4.39 20.47 22.56
CA THR A 38 5.58 20.77 23.35
C THR A 38 5.87 19.59 24.29
N LEU A 39 6.32 18.48 23.72
CA LEU A 39 7.13 17.49 24.41
C LEU A 39 8.41 17.32 23.59
N LEU A 40 9.22 18.37 23.59
CA LEU A 40 10.65 18.22 23.33
C LEU A 40 11.20 17.49 24.55
N ALA A 41 11.24 16.16 24.51
CA ALA A 41 12.21 15.46 25.32
C ALA A 41 13.58 16.06 24.96
N ASP A 42 14.36 16.42 25.97
CA ASP A 42 15.73 16.86 25.76
C ASP A 42 16.46 15.76 24.98
N PRO A 43 17.07 16.04 23.80
CA PRO A 43 17.81 15.04 23.03
C PRO A 43 18.97 14.43 23.83
N ALA A 44 19.39 15.06 24.94
CA ALA A 44 20.34 14.49 25.90
C ALA A 44 19.72 13.53 26.93
N ALA A 45 18.38 13.36 26.95
CA ALA A 45 17.65 12.63 27.99
C ALA A 45 17.04 11.29 27.55
N VAL A 46 17.21 10.86 26.29
CA VAL A 46 16.90 9.47 25.92
C VAL A 46 18.07 8.59 26.34
N PRO A 47 17.95 7.76 27.40
CA PRO A 47 19.06 6.95 27.85
C PRO A 47 19.40 5.91 26.79
N VAL A 48 20.69 5.73 26.52
CA VAL A 48 21.17 4.59 25.72
C VAL A 48 20.79 3.32 26.48
N PRO A 49 19.96 2.43 25.92
CA PRO A 49 19.56 1.22 26.62
C PRO A 49 20.76 0.29 26.80
N ASP A 50 20.87 -0.36 27.96
CA ASP A 50 21.76 -1.50 28.13
C ASP A 50 21.24 -2.62 27.22
N VAL A 51 22.06 -3.06 26.26
CA VAL A 51 21.66 -4.08 25.29
C VAL A 51 21.46 -5.40 26.01
N VAL A 52 20.21 -5.87 26.08
CA VAL A 52 19.87 -7.19 26.58
C VAL A 52 20.00 -8.20 25.43
N ASP A 53 20.71 -9.31 25.67
CA ASP A 53 20.85 -10.39 24.68
C ASP A 53 19.82 -11.47 24.94
N THR A 54 18.55 -11.13 24.73
CA THR A 54 17.46 -12.09 24.90
C THR A 54 17.53 -13.15 23.80
N PRO A 55 17.43 -14.44 24.14
CA PRO A 55 17.38 -15.51 23.16
C PRO A 55 16.26 -15.28 22.14
N LEU A 56 16.54 -15.58 20.87
CA LEU A 56 15.54 -15.57 19.83
C LEU A 56 14.47 -16.62 20.13
N ASP A 57 13.23 -16.17 20.36
CA ASP A 57 12.07 -17.04 20.49
C ASP A 57 11.41 -17.23 19.12
N VAL A 58 11.45 -18.45 18.61
CA VAL A 58 10.84 -18.86 17.35
C VAL A 58 9.55 -19.66 17.54
N THR A 59 9.02 -19.75 18.76
CA THR A 59 7.80 -20.51 19.09
C THR A 59 6.62 -20.14 18.20
N TYR A 60 6.53 -18.86 17.81
CA TYR A 60 5.45 -18.31 16.98
C TYR A 60 5.87 -18.07 15.52
N LEU A 61 6.88 -18.79 15.03
CA LEU A 61 7.26 -18.78 13.61
C LEU A 61 6.25 -19.57 12.78
N LEU A 62 5.73 -18.94 11.72
CA LEU A 62 4.80 -19.59 10.80
C LEU A 62 5.51 -20.69 9.97
N PRO A 63 4.91 -21.88 9.82
CA PRO A 63 5.55 -23.01 9.12
C PRO A 63 5.70 -22.77 7.62
N GLN A 64 4.89 -21.90 7.00
CA GLN A 64 5.03 -21.55 5.58
C GLN A 64 5.50 -20.10 5.40
N ALA A 65 6.21 -19.54 6.39
CA ALA A 65 6.70 -18.17 6.32
C ALA A 65 7.51 -17.94 5.04
N CYS A 66 7.07 -17.00 4.20
CA CYS A 66 7.80 -16.53 3.03
C CYS A 66 8.52 -15.21 3.27
N LEU A 67 8.21 -14.53 4.38
CA LEU A 67 8.89 -13.32 4.84
C LEU A 67 9.13 -13.45 6.34
N VAL A 68 10.36 -13.17 6.76
CA VAL A 68 10.76 -13.06 8.16
C VAL A 68 11.51 -11.75 8.35
N ILE A 69 11.13 -10.98 9.37
CA ILE A 69 11.84 -9.78 9.82
C ILE A 69 12.11 -9.94 11.31
N SER A 70 13.37 -9.89 11.71
CA SER A 70 13.78 -9.87 13.11
C SER A 70 14.60 -8.61 13.37
N LEU A 71 14.18 -7.81 14.34
CA LEU A 71 14.85 -6.57 14.72
C LEU A 71 15.14 -6.56 16.20
N ARG A 72 16.24 -5.89 16.56
CA ARG A 72 16.62 -5.59 17.93
C ARG A 72 16.66 -4.08 18.14
N PRO A 73 15.52 -3.42 18.39
CA PRO A 73 15.46 -1.97 18.48
C PRO A 73 16.47 -1.39 19.48
N GLN A 74 16.64 -2.00 20.65
CA GLN A 74 17.62 -1.53 21.64
C GLN A 74 19.05 -1.55 21.12
N ALA A 75 19.44 -2.60 20.38
CA ALA A 75 20.77 -2.69 19.81
C ALA A 75 20.97 -1.64 18.70
N ILE A 76 19.96 -1.44 17.85
CA ILE A 76 19.97 -0.38 16.82
C ILE A 76 20.10 1.00 17.47
N LEU A 77 19.39 1.25 18.58
CA LEU A 77 19.42 2.50 19.34
C LEU A 77 20.73 2.71 20.11
N ALA A 78 21.42 1.64 20.49
CA ALA A 78 22.75 1.70 21.09
C ALA A 78 23.86 1.96 20.04
N SER A 79 23.57 1.76 18.75
CA SER A 79 24.55 1.96 17.70
C SER A 79 24.85 3.44 17.41
N PRO A 80 26.02 3.77 16.83
CA PRO A 80 26.31 5.12 16.36
C PRO A 80 25.28 5.69 15.37
N PHE A 81 24.53 4.81 14.67
CA PHE A 81 23.49 5.19 13.72
C PHE A 81 22.29 5.88 14.41
N ALA A 82 22.01 5.53 15.67
CA ALA A 82 20.88 6.06 16.43
C ALA A 82 20.87 7.59 16.51
N LYS A 83 22.05 8.23 16.55
CA LYS A 83 22.19 9.69 16.61
C LYS A 83 21.63 10.43 15.38
N MET A 84 21.45 9.72 14.27
CA MET A 84 20.91 10.27 13.02
C MET A 84 19.43 9.95 12.84
N MET A 85 18.85 9.11 13.70
CA MET A 85 17.44 8.77 13.65
C MET A 85 16.61 9.79 14.44
N PRO A 86 15.40 10.15 13.97
CA PRO A 86 14.48 10.99 14.73
C PRO A 86 13.78 10.15 15.82
N ILE A 87 14.54 9.69 16.81
CA ILE A 87 14.09 8.72 17.83
C ILE A 87 12.94 9.31 18.65
N GLU A 88 12.98 10.59 18.96
CA GLU A 88 11.93 11.29 19.71
C GLU A 88 10.61 11.28 18.93
N VAL A 89 10.68 11.47 17.61
CA VAL A 89 9.51 11.41 16.72
C VAL A 89 8.96 10.00 16.63
N LEU A 90 9.84 8.99 16.49
CA LEU A 90 9.45 7.58 16.46
C LEU A 90 8.80 7.16 17.78
N GLN A 91 9.37 7.56 18.91
CA GLN A 91 8.84 7.27 20.24
C GLN A 91 7.48 7.94 20.44
N ALA A 92 7.36 9.24 20.13
CA ALA A 92 6.11 9.97 20.24
C ALA A 92 5.01 9.39 19.33
N ALA A 93 5.33 9.09 18.08
CA ALA A 93 4.40 8.48 17.13
C ALA A 93 3.94 7.09 17.58
N SER A 94 4.86 6.25 18.05
CA SER A 94 4.55 4.91 18.54
C SER A 94 3.68 4.95 19.80
N LEU A 95 4.01 5.82 20.77
CA LEU A 95 3.20 6.00 21.98
C LEU A 95 1.80 6.50 21.66
N HIS A 96 1.68 7.48 20.74
CA HIS A 96 0.39 8.02 20.33
C HIS A 96 -0.49 6.98 19.62
N GLN A 97 0.08 6.17 18.73
CA GLN A 97 -0.68 5.24 17.92
C GLN A 97 -0.96 3.90 18.63
N SER A 98 0.06 3.37 19.31
CA SER A 98 0.04 2.01 19.86
C SER A 98 0.03 1.95 21.38
N GLY A 99 0.42 3.04 22.06
CA GLY A 99 0.65 3.04 23.50
C GLY A 99 1.96 2.35 23.90
N LEU A 100 2.72 1.82 22.92
CA LEU A 100 3.97 1.12 23.14
C LEU A 100 5.15 2.04 22.91
N ASP A 101 6.08 2.02 23.85
CA ASP A 101 7.36 2.69 23.72
C ASP A 101 8.35 1.79 22.95
N PRO A 102 8.83 2.18 21.76
CA PRO A 102 9.78 1.39 20.99
C PRO A 102 11.13 1.23 21.69
N LEU A 103 11.48 2.12 22.64
CA LEU A 103 12.69 1.96 23.47
C LEU A 103 12.57 0.79 24.46
N GLN A 104 11.34 0.38 24.78
CA GLN A 104 11.05 -0.74 25.67
C GLN A 104 10.98 -2.07 24.91
N LEU A 105 11.09 -2.06 23.58
CA LEU A 105 11.04 -3.24 22.73
C LEU A 105 12.45 -3.80 22.54
N ASP A 106 12.71 -4.96 23.15
CA ASP A 106 13.99 -5.66 23.03
C ASP A 106 14.12 -6.31 21.65
N ARG A 107 13.09 -7.08 21.27
CA ARG A 107 13.08 -7.82 20.01
C ARG A 107 11.72 -7.79 19.37
N LEU A 108 11.72 -7.76 18.06
CA LEU A 108 10.55 -7.78 17.23
C LEU A 108 10.71 -8.81 16.14
N LEU A 109 9.79 -9.76 16.07
CA LEU A 109 9.74 -10.80 15.05
C LEU A 109 8.43 -10.69 14.28
N LEU A 110 8.51 -10.44 12.97
CA LEU A 110 7.38 -10.49 12.05
C LEU A 110 7.59 -11.64 11.07
N THR A 111 6.53 -12.44 10.89
CA THR A 111 6.50 -13.54 9.93
C THR A 111 5.22 -13.46 9.11
N VAL A 112 5.31 -13.74 7.82
CA VAL A 112 4.17 -13.67 6.89
C VAL A 112 4.18 -14.88 5.98
N GLU A 113 3.02 -15.49 5.77
CA GLU A 113 2.84 -16.55 4.78
C GLU A 113 2.40 -15.97 3.42
N PRO A 114 2.62 -16.73 2.33
CA PRO A 114 2.13 -16.34 1.01
C PRO A 114 0.63 -16.02 1.02
N PRO A 115 0.18 -15.02 0.23
CA PRO A 115 -1.23 -14.72 0.12
C PRO A 115 -2.01 -15.94 -0.39
N ALA A 116 -2.99 -16.39 0.40
CA ALA A 116 -3.94 -17.44 0.02
C ALA A 116 -5.36 -16.87 -0.07
N ALA A 117 -6.31 -17.66 -0.59
CA ALA A 117 -7.72 -17.28 -0.59
C ALA A 117 -8.23 -17.13 0.86
N GLY A 118 -8.30 -15.89 1.36
CA GLY A 118 -8.69 -15.58 2.73
C GLY A 118 -7.98 -14.35 3.30
N ALA A 119 -8.02 -14.21 4.63
CA ALA A 119 -7.29 -13.17 5.35
C ALA A 119 -5.77 -13.45 5.30
N PRO A 120 -4.92 -12.40 5.25
CA PRO A 120 -3.47 -12.58 5.27
C PRO A 120 -3.06 -13.29 6.56
N ASN A 121 -2.21 -14.32 6.43
CA ASN A 121 -1.69 -15.03 7.58
C ASN A 121 -0.32 -14.47 7.96
N TYR A 122 -0.21 -13.96 9.17
CA TYR A 122 0.99 -13.29 9.69
C TYR A 122 1.04 -13.43 11.20
N ALA A 123 2.24 -13.35 11.78
CA ALA A 123 2.44 -13.27 13.21
C ALA A 123 3.45 -12.18 13.53
N VAL A 124 3.07 -11.26 14.43
CA VAL A 124 3.94 -10.22 14.97
C VAL A 124 4.15 -10.51 16.46
N MET A 125 5.39 -10.75 16.85
CA MET A 125 5.78 -10.98 18.23
C MET A 125 6.74 -9.89 18.68
N GLY A 126 6.37 -9.20 19.76
CA GLY A 126 7.24 -8.24 20.44
C GLY A 126 7.64 -8.77 21.81
N SER A 127 8.94 -8.78 22.08
CA SER A 127 9.52 -9.03 23.40
C SER A 127 9.99 -7.70 23.99
N PHE A 128 9.55 -7.39 25.20
CA PHE A 128 9.75 -6.10 25.86
C PHE A 128 10.62 -6.26 27.10
N ILE A 129 11.38 -5.21 27.45
CA ILE A 129 12.14 -5.16 28.70
C ILE A 129 11.26 -4.83 29.92
N SER A 130 10.04 -4.32 29.71
CA SER A 130 9.08 -4.02 30.77
C SER A 130 7.68 -4.57 30.45
N PRO A 131 6.83 -4.78 31.48
CA PRO A 131 5.48 -5.32 31.26
C PRO A 131 4.67 -4.51 30.25
N VAL A 132 4.00 -5.18 29.31
CA VAL A 132 3.21 -4.57 28.22
C VAL A 132 1.69 -4.73 28.41
N VAL A 133 1.27 -5.64 29.30
CA VAL A 133 -0.15 -5.87 29.60
C VAL A 133 -0.81 -4.58 30.09
N GLY A 134 -1.94 -4.22 29.49
CA GLY A 134 -2.70 -3.02 29.85
C GLY A 134 -2.13 -1.69 29.32
N LYS A 135 -1.00 -1.71 28.59
CA LYS A 135 -0.39 -0.49 28.00
C LYS A 135 -0.82 -0.21 26.55
N LEU A 136 -1.50 -1.15 25.90
CA LEU A 136 -1.96 -0.98 24.53
C LEU A 136 -2.97 0.16 24.41
N HIS A 137 -2.77 1.01 23.42
CA HIS A 137 -3.70 2.09 23.11
C HIS A 137 -5.08 1.51 22.72
N PRO A 138 -6.20 2.08 23.19
CA PRO A 138 -7.54 1.53 22.95
C PRO A 138 -7.89 1.31 21.48
N GLN A 139 -7.34 2.12 20.56
CA GLN A 139 -7.57 1.94 19.12
C GLN A 139 -7.05 0.58 18.59
N LEU A 140 -6.06 -0.03 19.26
CA LEU A 140 -5.54 -1.34 18.89
C LEU A 140 -6.33 -2.51 19.48
N THR A 141 -7.23 -2.24 20.42
CA THR A 141 -8.00 -3.27 21.13
C THR A 141 -9.52 -3.07 21.00
N GLN A 142 -9.99 -1.96 20.45
CA GLN A 142 -11.42 -1.67 20.26
C GLN A 142 -12.15 -2.71 19.40
N HIS A 143 -11.43 -3.40 18.50
CA HIS A 143 -11.98 -4.48 17.68
C HIS A 143 -11.95 -5.84 18.39
N THR A 144 -11.52 -5.91 19.64
CA THR A 144 -11.34 -7.16 20.39
C THR A 144 -12.33 -7.30 21.54
N THR A 145 -12.62 -8.54 21.93
CA THR A 145 -13.32 -8.89 23.18
C THR A 145 -12.45 -9.79 24.05
N PRO A 146 -12.48 -9.64 25.39
CA PRO A 146 -11.80 -10.56 26.28
C PRO A 146 -12.34 -11.99 26.14
N ASN A 147 -11.45 -12.97 25.94
CA ASN A 147 -11.77 -14.39 25.88
C ASN A 147 -11.26 -15.13 27.14
N GLU A 148 -11.80 -14.73 28.29
CA GLU A 148 -11.36 -15.19 29.62
C GLU A 148 -11.73 -16.64 29.93
N GLN A 149 -12.70 -17.22 29.22
CA GLN A 149 -13.16 -18.59 29.42
C GLN A 149 -12.31 -19.65 28.70
N SER A 150 -11.33 -19.21 27.91
CA SER A 150 -10.39 -20.12 27.25
C SER A 150 -9.27 -20.55 28.20
N GLU A 151 -8.69 -21.73 27.98
CA GLU A 151 -7.52 -22.20 28.75
C GLU A 151 -6.31 -21.26 28.65
N GLN A 152 -6.31 -20.34 27.67
CA GLN A 152 -5.28 -19.35 27.44
C GLN A 152 -5.91 -17.97 27.15
N PRO A 153 -6.16 -17.16 28.19
CA PRO A 153 -6.83 -15.87 28.05
C PRO A 153 -6.13 -14.94 27.04
N HIS A 154 -6.91 -14.35 26.14
CA HIS A 154 -6.45 -13.43 25.11
C HIS A 154 -7.55 -12.44 24.74
N LEU A 155 -7.18 -11.37 24.04
CA LEU A 155 -8.11 -10.44 23.42
C LEU A 155 -8.45 -10.95 22.02
N LYS A 156 -9.64 -11.51 21.85
CA LYS A 156 -10.11 -12.09 20.60
C LYS A 156 -10.62 -11.01 19.66
N SER A 157 -10.10 -10.95 18.44
CA SER A 157 -10.59 -10.05 17.40
C SER A 157 -11.99 -10.43 16.94
N ASN A 158 -12.85 -9.43 16.80
CA ASN A 158 -14.19 -9.54 16.21
C ASN A 158 -14.17 -9.28 14.69
N HIS A 159 -13.01 -8.94 14.12
CA HIS A 159 -12.87 -8.57 12.72
C HIS A 159 -11.90 -9.51 11.99
N PRO A 160 -12.27 -10.11 10.83
CA PRO A 160 -11.45 -11.12 10.14
C PRO A 160 -10.05 -10.66 9.73
N LEU A 161 -9.85 -9.36 9.48
CA LEU A 161 -8.58 -8.78 9.04
C LEU A 161 -7.76 -8.13 10.16
N MET A 162 -8.30 -8.05 11.39
CA MET A 162 -7.61 -7.44 12.52
C MET A 162 -7.06 -8.52 13.46
N PRO A 163 -5.90 -8.30 14.09
CA PRO A 163 -5.27 -9.32 14.92
C PRO A 163 -5.99 -9.48 16.27
N SER A 164 -5.99 -10.71 16.76
CA SER A 164 -6.16 -10.99 18.19
C SER A 164 -4.85 -10.69 18.91
N MET A 165 -4.93 -10.32 20.19
CA MET A 165 -3.77 -10.02 21.03
C MET A 165 -3.64 -11.07 22.13
N TYR A 166 -2.50 -11.76 22.17
CA TYR A 166 -2.17 -12.75 23.19
C TYR A 166 -0.90 -12.33 23.94
N PHE A 167 -0.89 -12.58 25.24
CA PHE A 167 0.21 -12.25 26.14
C PHE A 167 0.74 -13.54 26.78
N PRO A 168 1.72 -14.23 26.16
CA PRO A 168 2.34 -15.44 26.71
C PRO A 168 3.02 -15.18 28.07
N SER A 169 3.47 -13.94 28.30
CA SER A 169 4.01 -13.44 29.56
C SER A 169 3.68 -11.95 29.69
N GLU A 170 4.02 -11.33 30.84
CA GLU A 170 3.82 -9.89 31.01
C GLU A 170 4.65 -9.04 30.05
N THR A 171 5.74 -9.58 29.49
CA THR A 171 6.71 -8.88 28.64
C THR A 171 6.68 -9.33 27.18
N VAL A 172 5.75 -10.19 26.79
CA VAL A 172 5.62 -10.68 25.42
C VAL A 172 4.22 -10.38 24.91
N LEU A 173 4.15 -9.81 23.71
CA LEU A 173 2.91 -9.58 22.98
C LEU A 173 2.97 -10.31 21.65
N LEU A 174 1.97 -11.15 21.39
CA LEU A 174 1.72 -11.76 20.09
C LEU A 174 0.46 -11.16 19.48
N ALA A 175 0.58 -10.60 18.29
CA ALA A 175 -0.53 -10.09 17.49
C ALA A 175 -0.61 -10.88 16.17
N THR A 176 -1.72 -11.59 15.96
CA THR A 176 -1.91 -12.50 14.83
C THR A 176 -3.41 -12.72 14.59
N PRO A 177 -3.86 -13.10 13.36
CA PRO A 177 -5.26 -13.48 13.15
C PRO A 177 -5.71 -14.59 14.11
N GLU A 178 -6.98 -14.55 14.54
CA GLU A 178 -7.51 -15.48 15.55
C GLU A 178 -7.33 -16.95 15.18
N VAL A 179 -7.59 -17.31 13.91
CA VAL A 179 -7.43 -18.69 13.43
C VAL A 179 -5.99 -19.17 13.57
N THR A 180 -5.04 -18.28 13.33
CA THR A 180 -3.60 -18.54 13.43
C THR A 180 -3.18 -18.63 14.88
N LEU A 181 -3.68 -17.74 15.74
CA LEU A 181 -3.46 -17.79 17.18
C LEU A 181 -3.85 -19.18 17.72
N GLN A 182 -5.07 -19.63 17.44
CA GLN A 182 -5.56 -20.93 17.91
C GLN A 182 -4.69 -22.11 17.44
N LYS A 183 -4.09 -22.04 16.24
CA LYS A 183 -3.15 -23.06 15.76
C LYS A 183 -1.83 -23.05 16.55
N PHE A 184 -1.31 -21.88 16.91
CA PHE A 184 -0.17 -21.79 17.82
C PHE A 184 -0.50 -22.36 19.19
N LEU A 185 -1.63 -21.94 19.80
CA LEU A 185 -2.00 -22.33 21.17
C LEU A 185 -2.27 -23.83 21.29
N THR A 186 -2.78 -24.46 20.23
CA THR A 186 -3.03 -25.92 20.17
C THR A 186 -1.78 -26.73 19.77
N GLY A 187 -0.62 -26.09 19.60
CA GLY A 187 0.62 -26.76 19.20
C GLY A 187 0.58 -27.39 17.82
N LYS A 188 -0.33 -26.92 16.94
CA LYS A 188 -0.46 -27.43 15.57
C LYS A 188 0.64 -26.93 14.65
N PHE A 189 1.27 -25.81 14.98
CA PHE A 189 2.43 -25.29 14.25
C PHE A 189 3.73 -25.71 14.92
N LYS A 190 4.68 -26.16 14.09
CA LYS A 190 6.04 -26.48 14.51
C LYS A 190 7.01 -25.55 13.80
N PRO A 191 7.78 -24.71 14.52
CA PRO A 191 8.71 -23.76 13.92
C PRO A 191 9.72 -24.37 12.95
N ALA A 192 10.18 -25.59 13.23
CA ALA A 192 11.15 -26.33 12.41
C ALA A 192 10.63 -26.73 11.01
N GLU A 193 9.32 -26.58 10.74
CA GLU A 193 8.75 -26.85 9.41
C GLU A 193 8.94 -25.67 8.43
N SER A 194 9.32 -24.48 8.92
CA SER A 194 9.60 -23.31 8.09
C SER A 194 10.92 -23.43 7.33
N SER A 195 10.90 -23.11 6.03
CA SER A 195 12.11 -23.02 5.20
C SER A 195 13.11 -21.98 5.70
N LEU A 196 12.62 -20.96 6.42
CA LEU A 196 13.44 -19.87 6.95
C LEU A 196 13.89 -20.09 8.41
N HIS A 197 13.55 -21.22 9.03
CA HIS A 197 13.88 -21.50 10.43
C HIS A 197 15.39 -21.51 10.68
N GLU A 198 16.14 -22.32 9.92
CA GLU A 198 17.60 -22.43 10.09
C GLU A 198 18.31 -21.10 9.81
N HIS A 199 17.84 -20.39 8.78
CA HIS A 199 18.36 -19.08 8.40
C HIS A 199 18.15 -18.04 9.52
N LEU A 200 16.94 -17.99 10.11
CA LEU A 200 16.63 -17.13 11.24
C LEU A 200 17.45 -17.50 12.49
N MET A 201 17.62 -18.79 12.78
CA MET A 201 18.47 -19.25 13.90
C MET A 201 19.94 -18.87 13.71
N ALA A 202 20.46 -18.92 12.48
CA ALA A 202 21.81 -18.47 12.15
C ALA A 202 22.00 -16.94 12.26
N ALA A 203 20.89 -16.19 12.26
CA ALA A 203 20.85 -14.73 12.42
C ALA A 203 20.33 -14.29 13.81
N ALA A 204 20.31 -15.19 14.81
CA ALA A 204 19.73 -14.91 16.12
C ALA A 204 20.37 -13.72 16.86
N SER A 205 21.67 -13.47 16.62
CA SER A 205 22.41 -12.35 17.23
C SER A 205 22.28 -11.04 16.45
N ASP A 206 21.90 -11.09 15.18
CA ASP A 206 21.91 -9.93 14.29
C ASP A 206 20.96 -8.83 14.79
N ASP A 207 21.36 -7.57 14.63
CA ASP A 207 20.53 -6.42 15.02
C ASP A 207 19.34 -6.23 14.07
N VAL A 208 19.57 -6.48 12.78
CA VAL A 208 18.54 -6.49 11.74
C VAL A 208 18.73 -7.71 10.87
N TYR A 209 17.67 -8.49 10.75
CA TYR A 209 17.58 -9.63 9.87
C TYR A 209 16.29 -9.56 9.07
N LEU A 210 16.41 -9.70 7.75
CA LEU A 210 15.29 -9.79 6.82
C LEU A 210 15.58 -10.96 5.88
N ALA A 211 14.62 -11.87 5.73
CA ALA A 211 14.68 -12.93 4.75
C ALA A 211 13.36 -13.07 4.00
N ILE A 212 13.46 -13.27 2.69
CA ILE A 212 12.32 -13.51 1.79
C ILE A 212 12.57 -14.85 1.09
N ASP A 213 11.67 -15.81 1.26
CA ASP A 213 11.59 -17.01 0.44
C ASP A 213 10.75 -16.71 -0.79
N VAL A 214 11.41 -16.65 -1.95
CA VAL A 214 10.80 -16.25 -3.22
C VAL A 214 10.05 -17.42 -3.85
N VAL A 215 10.43 -18.67 -3.55
CA VAL A 215 9.85 -19.88 -4.17
C VAL A 215 8.32 -19.92 -4.08
N PRO A 216 7.69 -19.76 -2.89
CA PRO A 216 6.23 -19.79 -2.80
C PRO A 216 5.57 -18.53 -3.38
N LEU A 217 6.32 -17.44 -3.59
CA LEU A 217 5.82 -16.18 -4.13
C LEU A 217 5.86 -16.11 -5.66
N ARG A 218 6.62 -16.99 -6.34
CA ARG A 218 6.77 -16.97 -7.81
C ARG A 218 5.44 -16.90 -8.58
N PRO A 219 4.39 -17.70 -8.28
CA PRO A 219 3.15 -17.63 -9.04
C PRO A 219 2.48 -16.25 -8.93
N LEU A 220 2.56 -15.63 -7.75
CA LEU A 220 2.02 -14.31 -7.50
C LEU A 220 2.84 -13.23 -8.22
N ILE A 221 4.17 -13.29 -8.12
CA ILE A 221 5.07 -12.36 -8.81
C ILE A 221 4.89 -12.46 -10.32
N ASN A 222 4.92 -13.66 -10.88
CA ASN A 222 4.76 -13.88 -12.32
C ASN A 222 3.36 -13.49 -12.80
N GLY A 223 2.32 -13.76 -12.01
CA GLY A 223 0.96 -13.29 -12.30
C GLY A 223 0.85 -11.77 -12.33
N LEU A 224 1.53 -11.06 -11.41
CA LEU A 224 1.58 -9.60 -11.40
C LEU A 224 2.34 -9.03 -12.62
N LEU A 225 3.43 -9.67 -13.03
CA LEU A 225 4.20 -9.30 -14.23
C LEU A 225 3.39 -9.50 -15.51
N MET A 226 2.55 -10.55 -15.57
CA MET A 226 1.63 -10.76 -16.70
C MET A 226 0.53 -9.70 -16.77
N GLN A 227 -0.01 -9.30 -15.62
CA GLN A 227 -1.04 -8.26 -15.54
C GLN A 227 -0.51 -6.85 -15.78
N ASN A 228 0.77 -6.60 -15.47
CA ASN A 228 1.40 -5.30 -15.58
C ASN A 228 2.77 -5.48 -16.27
N PRO A 229 2.82 -5.40 -17.62
CA PRO A 229 4.05 -5.68 -18.35
C PRO A 229 5.15 -4.68 -18.03
N THR A 230 6.34 -5.21 -17.78
CA THR A 230 7.56 -4.44 -17.47
C THR A 230 7.98 -3.59 -18.67
N PRO A 231 8.44 -2.33 -18.47
CA PRO A 231 8.96 -1.51 -19.57
C PRO A 231 10.10 -2.21 -20.35
N PRO A 232 10.25 -2.01 -21.67
CA PRO A 232 11.21 -2.75 -22.50
C PRO A 232 12.66 -2.72 -21.99
N LYS A 233 13.08 -1.58 -21.43
CA LYS A 233 14.42 -1.40 -20.83
C LYS A 233 14.71 -2.28 -19.62
N PHE A 234 13.70 -2.89 -18.99
CA PHE A 234 13.82 -3.73 -17.80
C PHE A 234 13.24 -5.13 -17.99
N GLU A 235 12.78 -5.46 -19.20
CA GLU A 235 12.13 -6.74 -19.52
C GLU A 235 13.04 -7.95 -19.23
N TYR A 236 14.37 -7.76 -19.33
CA TYR A 236 15.36 -8.78 -18.99
C TYR A 236 15.30 -9.23 -17.51
N LEU A 237 14.68 -8.47 -16.62
CA LEU A 237 14.51 -8.83 -15.20
C LEU A 237 13.31 -9.74 -14.95
N ASN A 238 12.43 -9.95 -15.92
CA ASN A 238 11.22 -10.76 -15.75
C ASN A 238 11.51 -12.22 -15.41
N VAL A 239 12.70 -12.73 -15.76
CA VAL A 239 13.14 -14.09 -15.44
C VAL A 239 13.69 -14.23 -14.01
N ALA A 240 14.04 -13.12 -13.35
CA ALA A 240 14.69 -13.14 -12.04
C ALA A 240 13.91 -13.91 -10.95
N PRO A 241 12.58 -13.80 -10.83
CA PRO A 241 11.83 -14.54 -9.81
C PRO A 241 12.02 -16.06 -9.87
N ASP A 242 12.20 -16.60 -11.08
CA ASP A 242 12.37 -18.04 -11.30
C ASP A 242 13.77 -18.51 -10.93
N LEU A 243 14.77 -17.63 -10.93
CA LEU A 243 16.16 -17.92 -10.60
C LEU A 243 16.47 -17.78 -9.09
N VAL A 244 15.70 -16.95 -8.37
CA VAL A 244 15.92 -16.63 -6.97
C VAL A 244 15.18 -17.60 -6.05
N LYS A 245 15.90 -18.17 -5.09
CA LYS A 245 15.35 -19.00 -4.01
C LYS A 245 15.06 -18.14 -2.77
N THR A 246 16.07 -17.47 -2.23
CA THR A 246 15.92 -16.60 -1.05
C THR A 246 16.66 -15.28 -1.24
N ILE A 247 16.19 -14.23 -0.57
CA ILE A 247 16.88 -12.95 -0.45
C ILE A 247 17.07 -12.66 1.03
N GLU A 248 18.29 -12.41 1.46
CA GLU A 248 18.65 -12.22 2.86
C GLU A 248 19.43 -10.94 3.07
N LEU A 249 19.03 -10.17 4.08
CA LEU A 249 19.74 -9.01 4.57
C LEU A 249 20.07 -9.23 6.05
N ARG A 250 21.37 -9.15 6.36
CA ARG A 250 21.92 -9.27 7.71
C ARG A 250 22.66 -7.99 8.06
N MET A 251 22.33 -7.38 9.19
CA MET A 251 23.05 -6.19 9.67
C MET A 251 23.31 -6.25 11.17
N ASN A 252 24.55 -5.93 11.52
CA ASN A 252 25.14 -5.80 12.84
C ASN A 252 25.67 -4.36 12.95
N LEU A 253 24.90 -3.52 13.63
CA LEU A 253 25.10 -2.08 13.79
C LEU A 253 25.70 -1.73 15.16
N SER A 254 25.34 -2.50 16.19
CA SER A 254 25.68 -2.29 17.60
C SER A 254 27.00 -2.97 17.99
N HIS A 255 27.36 -4.06 17.32
CA HIS A 255 28.56 -4.85 17.58
C HIS A 255 29.29 -5.23 16.29
N PRO A 256 30.57 -5.63 16.36
CA PRO A 256 31.28 -6.18 15.22
C PRO A 256 30.52 -7.40 14.67
N GLY A 257 30.35 -7.43 13.35
CA GLY A 257 29.61 -8.49 12.68
C GLY A 257 29.70 -8.32 11.17
N THR A 258 29.10 -9.28 10.44
CA THR A 258 29.04 -9.21 8.98
C THR A 258 27.75 -8.50 8.58
N ASN A 259 27.88 -7.46 7.77
CA ASN A 259 26.74 -6.81 7.11
C ASN A 259 26.71 -7.30 5.67
N GLU A 260 25.65 -8.00 5.27
CA GLU A 260 25.55 -8.55 3.92
C GLU A 260 24.12 -8.55 3.37
N LEU A 261 24.01 -8.38 2.06
CA LEU A 261 22.82 -8.71 1.28
C LEU A 261 23.18 -9.83 0.33
N VAL A 262 22.49 -10.95 0.45
CA VAL A 262 22.75 -12.15 -0.32
C VAL A 262 21.48 -12.61 -0.99
N ILE A 263 21.60 -12.98 -2.26
CA ILE A 263 20.56 -13.64 -3.04
C ILE A 263 20.98 -15.09 -3.23
N GLU A 264 20.24 -16.02 -2.65
CA GLU A 264 20.43 -17.44 -2.92
C GLU A 264 19.66 -17.81 -4.20
N SER A 265 20.33 -18.48 -5.12
CA SER A 265 19.71 -19.02 -6.34
C SER A 265 19.30 -20.48 -6.16
N ASN A 266 18.56 -21.05 -7.11
CA ASN A 266 18.20 -22.48 -7.03
C ASN A 266 19.41 -23.40 -7.24
N ASN A 267 20.41 -22.96 -8.01
CA ASN A 267 21.58 -23.75 -8.38
C ASN A 267 22.69 -22.81 -8.93
N GLU A 268 23.91 -23.33 -9.13
CA GLU A 268 25.04 -22.50 -9.55
C GLU A 268 24.89 -21.86 -10.95
N GLN A 269 24.10 -22.47 -11.84
CA GLN A 269 23.82 -21.92 -13.17
C GLN A 269 22.89 -20.71 -13.06
N ASP A 270 21.84 -20.82 -12.24
CA ASP A 270 20.93 -19.71 -11.94
C ASP A 270 21.67 -18.56 -11.25
N ALA A 271 22.62 -18.85 -10.35
CA ALA A 271 23.50 -17.83 -9.76
C ALA A 271 24.33 -17.08 -10.81
N GLN A 272 24.84 -17.80 -11.82
CA GLN A 272 25.62 -17.20 -12.90
C GLN A 272 24.75 -16.32 -13.79
N GLU A 273 23.51 -16.75 -14.07
CA GLU A 273 22.54 -15.95 -14.82
C GLU A 273 22.14 -14.70 -14.04
N LEU A 274 21.80 -14.84 -12.75
CA LEU A 274 21.50 -13.72 -11.84
C LEU A 274 22.62 -12.70 -11.77
N LEU A 275 23.88 -13.14 -11.67
CA LEU A 275 25.04 -12.25 -11.73
C LEU A 275 25.02 -11.41 -13.01
N GLY A 276 24.77 -12.04 -14.17
CA GLY A 276 24.64 -11.34 -15.44
C GLY A 276 23.46 -10.35 -15.50
N LEU A 277 22.34 -10.64 -14.84
CA LEU A 277 21.21 -9.71 -14.74
C LEU A 277 21.55 -8.50 -13.87
N VAL A 278 22.25 -8.73 -12.75
CA VAL A 278 22.69 -7.68 -11.83
C VAL A 278 23.73 -6.80 -12.51
N ASP A 279 24.73 -7.38 -13.19
CA ASP A 279 25.74 -6.64 -13.96
C ASP A 279 25.11 -5.73 -15.02
N LYS A 280 24.17 -6.26 -15.81
CA LYS A 280 23.40 -5.46 -16.79
C LYS A 280 22.67 -4.28 -16.14
N SER A 281 22.15 -4.49 -14.94
CA SER A 281 21.44 -3.45 -14.18
C SER A 281 22.41 -2.36 -13.69
N PHE A 282 23.59 -2.75 -13.18
CA PHE A 282 24.65 -1.80 -12.84
C PHE A 282 25.15 -1.01 -14.05
N ASP A 283 25.30 -1.66 -15.20
CA ASP A 283 25.70 -0.99 -16.44
C ASP A 283 24.66 0.01 -16.94
N LEU A 284 23.37 -0.31 -16.81
CA LEU A 284 22.29 0.62 -17.14
C LEU A 284 22.30 1.85 -16.23
N VAL A 285 22.46 1.65 -14.91
CA VAL A 285 22.59 2.76 -13.95
C VAL A 285 23.82 3.61 -14.27
N ARG A 286 24.96 2.96 -14.56
CA ARG A 286 26.20 3.63 -14.92
C ARG A 286 26.06 4.43 -16.21
N SER A 287 25.39 3.91 -17.24
CA SER A 287 25.21 4.61 -18.52
C SER A 287 24.36 5.87 -18.35
N GLN A 288 23.27 5.79 -17.57
CA GLN A 288 22.41 6.94 -17.29
C GLN A 288 23.13 8.01 -16.46
N ALA A 289 23.84 7.60 -15.41
CA ALA A 289 24.64 8.52 -14.60
C ALA A 289 25.73 9.20 -15.44
N THR A 290 26.36 8.46 -16.36
CA THR A 290 27.44 8.99 -17.22
C THR A 290 26.93 10.09 -18.16
N GLU A 291 25.73 9.98 -18.71
CA GLU A 291 25.13 11.03 -19.54
C GLU A 291 24.92 12.33 -18.75
N GLU A 292 24.38 12.23 -17.54
CA GLU A 292 24.14 13.37 -16.66
C GLU A 292 25.46 14.01 -16.18
N ILE A 293 26.41 13.19 -15.76
CA ILE A 293 27.76 13.61 -15.37
C ILE A 293 28.45 14.34 -16.54
N THR A 294 28.32 13.81 -17.76
CA THR A 294 28.89 14.44 -18.96
C THR A 294 28.27 15.80 -19.21
N ARG A 295 26.94 15.92 -19.08
CA ARG A 295 26.21 17.18 -19.20
C ARG A 295 26.66 18.22 -18.17
N LEU A 296 26.86 17.80 -16.91
CA LEU A 296 27.36 18.66 -15.84
C LEU A 296 28.80 19.13 -16.11
N LYS A 297 29.67 18.22 -16.58
CA LYS A 297 31.07 18.54 -16.93
C LYS A 297 31.19 19.51 -18.12
N GLN A 298 30.21 19.52 -19.02
CA GLN A 298 30.13 20.42 -20.17
C GLN A 298 29.41 21.75 -19.89
N ASN A 299 28.87 21.93 -18.68
CA ASN A 299 28.21 23.16 -18.29
C ASN A 299 29.21 24.33 -18.17
N SER A 300 28.78 25.54 -18.56
CA SER A 300 29.58 26.76 -18.46
C SER A 300 29.77 27.27 -17.03
N ASP A 301 28.93 26.87 -16.08
CA ASP A 301 29.06 27.18 -14.66
C ASP A 301 30.19 26.33 -14.02
N PRO A 302 31.25 26.95 -13.46
CA PRO A 302 32.35 26.23 -12.81
C PRO A 302 31.91 25.32 -11.66
N VAL A 303 30.84 25.65 -10.93
CA VAL A 303 30.33 24.83 -9.81
C VAL A 303 29.68 23.57 -10.35
N GLN A 304 28.88 23.67 -11.42
CA GLN A 304 28.24 22.54 -12.08
C GLN A 304 29.28 21.60 -12.71
N GLN A 305 30.32 22.17 -13.32
CA GLN A 305 31.42 21.38 -13.85
C GLN A 305 32.20 20.63 -12.75
N ALA A 306 32.44 21.26 -11.60
CA ALA A 306 33.07 20.62 -10.46
C ALA A 306 32.19 19.50 -9.87
N MET A 307 30.87 19.71 -9.82
CA MET A 307 29.89 18.70 -9.40
C MET A 307 29.95 17.46 -10.30
N GLY A 308 30.02 17.63 -11.62
CA GLY A 308 30.17 16.50 -12.54
C GLY A 308 31.44 15.68 -12.31
N ARG A 309 32.59 16.33 -12.03
CA ARG A 309 33.84 15.62 -11.69
C ARG A 309 33.75 14.89 -10.34
N TYR A 310 33.08 15.50 -9.36
CA TYR A 310 32.83 14.88 -8.06
C TYR A 310 31.97 13.62 -8.21
N GLN A 311 30.86 13.71 -8.95
CA GLN A 311 29.95 12.60 -9.21
C GLN A 311 30.64 11.46 -9.98
N GLU A 312 31.48 11.77 -10.96
CA GLU A 312 32.28 10.78 -11.70
C GLU A 312 33.21 9.98 -10.78
N ARG A 313 33.93 10.67 -9.89
CA ARG A 313 34.81 10.01 -8.90
C ARG A 313 34.01 9.14 -7.94
N MET A 314 32.93 9.69 -7.37
CA MET A 314 32.04 8.94 -6.48
C MET A 314 31.45 7.69 -7.14
N MET A 315 30.98 7.81 -8.39
CA MET A 315 30.42 6.70 -9.15
C MET A 315 31.45 5.59 -9.36
N ASN A 316 32.70 5.93 -9.72
CA ASN A 316 33.76 4.95 -9.92
C ASN A 316 34.12 4.22 -8.62
N ASP A 317 34.28 4.97 -7.52
CA ASP A 317 34.60 4.40 -6.20
C ASP A 317 33.46 3.51 -5.68
N MET A 318 32.20 3.97 -5.78
CA MET A 318 31.02 3.19 -5.36
C MET A 318 30.82 1.94 -6.22
N SER A 319 31.01 2.03 -7.55
CA SER A 319 30.80 0.88 -8.43
C SER A 319 31.79 -0.25 -8.19
N THR A 320 33.01 0.08 -7.73
CA THR A 320 34.01 -0.93 -7.35
C THR A 320 33.66 -1.58 -6.01
N ALA A 321 33.14 -0.78 -5.06
CA ALA A 321 32.76 -1.27 -3.73
C ALA A 321 31.48 -2.15 -3.74
N LEU A 322 30.64 -2.03 -4.75
CA LEU A 322 29.33 -2.69 -4.86
C LEU A 322 29.26 -3.76 -5.96
N ALA A 323 30.42 -4.18 -6.47
CA ALA A 323 30.48 -5.25 -7.45
C ALA A 323 29.98 -6.57 -6.81
N PRO A 324 28.90 -7.18 -7.33
CA PRO A 324 28.37 -8.42 -6.78
C PRO A 324 29.38 -9.56 -6.93
N GLN A 325 29.45 -10.43 -5.92
CA GLN A 325 30.34 -11.58 -5.90
C GLN A 325 29.54 -12.88 -5.83
N ARG A 326 29.90 -13.85 -6.66
CA ARG A 326 29.27 -15.18 -6.64
C ARG A 326 30.07 -16.15 -5.77
N GLU A 327 29.38 -16.82 -4.85
CA GLU A 327 29.89 -17.84 -3.94
C GLU A 327 29.02 -19.11 -4.05
N GLY A 328 29.34 -19.96 -5.03
CA GLY A 328 28.51 -21.13 -5.36
C GLY A 328 27.12 -20.72 -5.83
N THR A 329 26.09 -21.08 -5.06
CA THR A 329 24.68 -20.71 -5.32
C THR A 329 24.31 -19.33 -4.77
N ARG A 330 25.17 -18.71 -3.97
CA ARG A 330 24.91 -17.42 -3.33
C ARG A 330 25.50 -16.29 -4.16
N LEU A 331 24.71 -15.26 -4.40
CA LEU A 331 25.14 -14.00 -4.99
C LEU A 331 25.18 -12.95 -3.90
N VAL A 332 26.38 -12.58 -3.47
CA VAL A 332 26.66 -11.57 -2.47
C VAL A 332 26.63 -10.20 -3.15
N ILE A 333 25.56 -9.43 -2.93
CA ILE A 333 25.42 -8.10 -3.49
C ILE A 333 26.38 -7.13 -2.82
N PHE A 334 26.49 -7.22 -1.49
CA PHE A 334 27.59 -6.63 -0.74
C PHE A 334 27.86 -7.48 0.49
N ARG A 335 29.11 -7.43 0.96
CA ARG A 335 29.50 -7.94 2.26
C ARG A 335 30.53 -7.00 2.87
N GLN A 336 30.36 -6.68 4.14
CA GLN A 336 31.31 -5.92 4.92
C GLN A 336 31.59 -6.62 6.25
N SER A 337 32.88 -6.77 6.56
CA SER A 337 33.37 -7.30 7.83
C SER A 337 34.27 -6.26 8.49
N GLY A 338 34.00 -5.82 9.71
CA GLY A 338 34.88 -4.88 10.42
C GLY A 338 34.42 -4.43 11.81
N GLU A 339 35.36 -3.92 12.61
CA GLU A 339 35.12 -3.24 13.89
C GLU A 339 34.71 -1.77 13.66
N HIS A 340 33.59 -1.36 14.27
CA HIS A 340 33.09 0.02 14.39
C HIS A 340 32.79 0.80 13.08
N GLY A 341 31.50 0.80 12.70
CA GLY A 341 30.66 2.02 12.66
C GLY A 341 30.95 3.17 11.68
N GLN A 342 32.08 3.25 10.98
CA GLN A 342 32.36 4.40 10.09
C GLN A 342 31.83 4.22 8.65
N MET A 343 31.44 3.00 8.27
CA MET A 343 31.03 2.65 6.91
C MET A 343 29.54 2.33 6.76
N GLY A 344 28.72 2.53 7.80
CA GLY A 344 27.28 2.18 7.78
C GLY A 344 26.48 2.90 6.67
N MET A 345 26.93 4.08 6.25
CA MET A 345 26.26 4.90 5.24
C MET A 345 26.40 4.33 3.81
N LEU A 346 27.56 3.79 3.45
CA LEU A 346 27.78 3.20 2.12
C LEU A 346 26.96 1.93 1.94
N THR A 347 26.90 1.11 3.00
CA THR A 347 26.11 -0.12 3.04
C THR A 347 24.63 0.19 2.90
N MET A 348 24.12 1.16 3.67
CA MET A 348 22.72 1.57 3.55
C MET A 348 22.39 2.20 2.20
N THR A 349 23.29 3.00 1.61
CA THR A 349 23.07 3.58 0.27
C THR A 349 23.06 2.49 -0.81
N ALA A 350 23.86 1.44 -0.66
CA ALA A 350 23.94 0.31 -1.57
C ALA A 350 22.77 -0.67 -1.45
N VAL A 351 22.40 -1.04 -0.21
CA VAL A 351 21.19 -1.78 0.13
C VAL A 351 20.00 -1.05 -0.43
N SER A 352 19.86 0.25 -0.09
CA SER A 352 18.78 1.09 -0.58
C SER A 352 18.81 1.18 -2.08
N GLY A 353 19.94 1.45 -2.74
CA GLY A 353 20.03 1.56 -4.19
C GLY A 353 19.64 0.29 -4.95
N VAL A 354 20.04 -0.89 -4.46
CA VAL A 354 19.69 -2.18 -5.09
C VAL A 354 18.26 -2.61 -4.77
N LEU A 355 17.81 -2.50 -3.51
CA LEU A 355 16.41 -2.76 -3.16
C LEU A 355 15.47 -1.75 -3.81
N VAL A 356 15.84 -0.48 -3.93
CA VAL A 356 15.11 0.55 -4.70
C VAL A 356 15.12 0.17 -6.18
N ALA A 357 16.26 -0.16 -6.79
CA ALA A 357 16.30 -0.48 -8.21
C ALA A 357 15.49 -1.76 -8.57
N LEU A 358 15.51 -2.77 -7.70
CA LEU A 358 14.78 -4.03 -7.89
C LEU A 358 13.30 -3.93 -7.48
N LEU A 359 12.99 -3.19 -6.41
CA LEU A 359 11.64 -3.12 -5.85
C LEU A 359 10.88 -1.86 -6.27
N LEU A 360 11.46 -0.74 -6.69
CA LEU A 360 10.66 0.45 -7.07
C LEU A 360 9.69 0.14 -8.20
N PRO A 361 10.09 -0.51 -9.31
CA PRO A 361 9.15 -0.83 -10.36
C PRO A 361 8.03 -1.74 -9.85
N ALA A 362 8.35 -2.74 -9.02
CA ALA A 362 7.40 -3.68 -8.45
C ALA A 362 6.49 -3.07 -7.36
N VAL A 363 7.01 -2.19 -6.52
CA VAL A 363 6.30 -1.50 -5.43
C VAL A 363 5.44 -0.37 -5.99
N GLN A 364 5.89 0.33 -7.03
CA GLN A 364 5.07 1.32 -7.74
C GLN A 364 3.94 0.62 -8.51
N ALA A 365 4.23 -0.46 -9.25
CA ALA A 365 3.20 -1.28 -9.89
C ALA A 365 2.22 -1.88 -8.88
N ALA A 366 2.69 -2.37 -7.73
CA ALA A 366 1.83 -2.90 -6.67
C ALA A 366 1.00 -1.81 -6.00
N ARG A 367 1.54 -0.61 -5.77
CA ARG A 367 0.79 0.53 -5.22
C ARG A 367 -0.26 1.03 -6.21
N GLU A 368 0.08 1.12 -7.48
CA GLU A 368 -0.86 1.51 -8.54
C GLU A 368 -1.95 0.46 -8.73
N ALA A 369 -1.61 -0.84 -8.69
CA ALA A 369 -2.57 -1.93 -8.71
C ALA A 369 -3.47 -1.92 -7.46
N ALA A 370 -2.92 -1.64 -6.27
CA ALA A 370 -3.69 -1.52 -5.04
C ALA A 370 -4.67 -0.34 -5.10
N ARG A 371 -4.22 0.84 -5.56
CA ARG A 371 -5.08 2.01 -5.76
C ARG A 371 -6.19 1.73 -6.77
N ARG A 372 -5.86 1.07 -7.90
CA ARG A 372 -6.83 0.64 -8.90
C ARG A 372 -7.85 -0.32 -8.30
N ASN A 373 -7.43 -1.32 -7.54
CA ASN A 373 -8.33 -2.27 -6.87
C ASN A 373 -9.22 -1.58 -5.84
N THR A 374 -8.70 -0.63 -5.07
CA THR A 374 -9.52 0.20 -4.16
C THR A 374 -10.55 1.01 -4.94
N SER A 375 -10.17 1.61 -6.07
CA SER A 375 -11.08 2.35 -6.94
C SER A 375 -12.17 1.45 -7.55
N MET A 376 -11.81 0.27 -8.03
CA MET A 376 -12.77 -0.75 -8.50
C MET A 376 -13.75 -1.15 -7.41
N ASN A 377 -13.27 -1.38 -6.19
CA ASN A 377 -14.13 -1.70 -5.04
C ASN A 377 -15.05 -0.55 -4.68
N ASN A 378 -14.57 0.70 -4.72
CA ASN A 378 -15.40 1.89 -4.50
C ASN A 378 -16.54 1.98 -5.53
N MET A 379 -16.22 1.85 -6.82
CA MET A 379 -17.24 1.83 -7.89
C MET A 379 -18.23 0.67 -7.72
N LYS A 380 -17.77 -0.50 -7.26
CA LYS A 380 -18.63 -1.65 -6.97
C LYS A 380 -19.56 -1.37 -5.78
N MET A 381 -19.07 -0.77 -4.70
CA MET A 381 -19.90 -0.38 -3.55
C MET A 381 -20.95 0.66 -3.92
N ILE A 382 -20.59 1.66 -4.74
CA ILE A 382 -21.55 2.65 -5.28
C ILE A 382 -22.63 1.95 -6.11
N ASN A 383 -22.25 1.01 -6.96
CA ASN A 383 -23.19 0.29 -7.81
C ASN A 383 -24.12 -0.61 -7.00
N LEU A 384 -23.60 -1.32 -6.00
CA LEU A 384 -24.43 -2.08 -5.06
C LEU A 384 -25.41 -1.17 -4.29
N ALA A 385 -25.01 0.03 -3.92
CA ALA A 385 -25.90 1.01 -3.31
C ALA A 385 -27.00 1.49 -4.28
N LEU A 386 -26.69 1.65 -5.58
CA LEU A 386 -27.68 1.93 -6.62
C LEU A 386 -28.69 0.79 -6.79
N HIS A 387 -28.24 -0.47 -6.75
CA HIS A 387 -29.11 -1.64 -6.78
C HIS A 387 -30.01 -1.70 -5.54
N ASN A 388 -29.45 -1.51 -4.35
CA ASN A 388 -30.22 -1.49 -3.11
C ASN A 388 -31.24 -0.34 -3.10
N TYR A 389 -30.90 0.81 -3.69
CA TYR A 389 -31.84 1.90 -3.92
C TYR A 389 -32.98 1.44 -4.81
N ALA A 390 -32.68 0.83 -5.96
CA ALA A 390 -33.70 0.36 -6.90
C ALA A 390 -34.65 -0.67 -6.28
N ASP A 391 -34.11 -1.62 -5.52
CA ASP A 391 -34.90 -2.63 -4.80
C ASP A 391 -35.91 -2.01 -3.81
N GLN A 392 -35.57 -0.86 -3.20
CA GLN A 392 -36.46 -0.15 -2.27
C GLN A 392 -37.36 0.90 -2.95
N ASN A 393 -37.08 1.29 -4.19
CA ASN A 393 -37.78 2.36 -4.92
C ASN A 393 -38.44 1.82 -6.21
N GLU A 394 -39.37 0.88 -6.05
CA GLU A 394 -40.20 0.35 -7.14
C GLU A 394 -39.41 -0.25 -8.31
N ILE A 395 -38.23 -0.84 -8.03
CA ILE A 395 -37.35 -1.45 -9.05
C ILE A 395 -36.82 -0.39 -10.04
N SER A 396 -36.71 0.86 -9.58
CA SER A 396 -36.20 1.99 -10.35
C SER A 396 -34.95 2.58 -9.72
N PHE A 397 -33.90 2.72 -10.52
CA PHE A 397 -32.68 3.42 -10.13
C PHE A 397 -32.97 4.90 -9.81
N PRO A 398 -32.10 5.62 -9.10
CA PRO A 398 -32.29 7.05 -8.93
C PRO A 398 -32.19 7.78 -10.27
N ALA A 399 -33.02 8.80 -10.46
CA ALA A 399 -32.81 9.76 -11.54
C ALA A 399 -31.47 10.50 -11.35
N GLN A 400 -30.95 11.10 -12.42
CA GLN A 400 -29.66 11.81 -12.38
C GLN A 400 -29.60 12.86 -11.26
N ALA A 401 -30.73 13.56 -11.07
CA ALA A 401 -30.93 14.53 -10.02
C ALA A 401 -32.37 14.48 -9.53
N ASN A 402 -32.63 15.06 -8.37
CA ASN A 402 -33.98 15.54 -8.08
C ASN A 402 -34.16 16.97 -8.62
N PHE A 403 -35.41 17.33 -8.87
CA PHE A 403 -35.77 18.59 -9.53
C PHE A 403 -36.77 19.37 -8.67
N ASP A 404 -36.73 20.70 -8.75
CA ASP A 404 -37.78 21.56 -8.20
C ASP A 404 -38.99 21.66 -9.14
N ASP A 405 -40.02 22.41 -8.72
CA ASP A 405 -41.24 22.65 -9.50
C ASP A 405 -41.01 23.38 -10.84
N ASN A 406 -39.82 23.96 -11.06
CA ASN A 406 -39.41 24.66 -12.29
C ASN A 406 -38.42 23.84 -13.12
N ASP A 407 -38.30 22.54 -12.84
CA ASP A 407 -37.40 21.60 -13.53
C ASP A 407 -35.92 21.94 -13.38
N LYS A 408 -35.56 22.68 -12.33
CA LYS A 408 -34.17 22.95 -12.00
C LYS A 408 -33.57 21.76 -11.24
N PRO A 409 -32.43 21.21 -11.66
CA PRO A 409 -31.76 20.14 -10.93
C PRO A 409 -31.21 20.65 -9.60
N LEU A 410 -31.43 19.88 -8.53
CA LEU A 410 -31.07 20.24 -7.16
C LEU A 410 -29.83 19.46 -6.68
N LEU A 411 -30.00 18.18 -6.32
CA LEU A 411 -28.95 17.32 -5.80
C LEU A 411 -28.72 16.10 -6.70
N SER A 412 -27.46 15.69 -6.81
CA SER A 412 -27.00 14.49 -7.49
C SER A 412 -27.63 13.20 -6.95
N TRP A 413 -27.81 12.21 -7.82
CA TRP A 413 -28.14 10.82 -7.46
C TRP A 413 -27.24 10.26 -6.34
N ARG A 414 -25.99 10.74 -6.25
CA ARG A 414 -25.02 10.36 -5.21
C ARG A 414 -25.50 10.69 -3.79
N VAL A 415 -26.28 11.76 -3.63
CA VAL A 415 -26.89 12.14 -2.35
C VAL A 415 -28.03 11.18 -2.01
N HIS A 416 -28.85 10.83 -2.99
CA HIS A 416 -30.02 9.95 -2.80
C HIS A 416 -29.65 8.51 -2.43
N ILE A 417 -28.43 8.06 -2.76
CA ILE A 417 -27.92 6.74 -2.37
C ILE A 417 -27.22 6.69 -1.01
N LEU A 418 -27.05 7.83 -0.32
CA LEU A 418 -26.37 7.87 0.99
C LEU A 418 -26.95 6.91 2.04
N PRO A 419 -28.28 6.75 2.19
CA PRO A 419 -28.86 5.76 3.11
C PRO A 419 -28.35 4.32 2.88
N PHE A 420 -28.06 3.99 1.62
CA PHE A 420 -27.61 2.68 1.16
C PHE A 420 -26.09 2.50 1.24
N LEU A 421 -25.38 3.57 1.58
CA LEU A 421 -23.94 3.60 1.88
C LEU A 421 -23.69 3.74 3.39
N GLU A 422 -24.69 3.44 4.22
CA GLU A 422 -24.67 3.62 5.68
C GLU A 422 -24.48 5.09 6.12
N GLN A 423 -24.77 6.05 5.26
CA GLN A 423 -24.64 7.49 5.51
C GLN A 423 -25.99 8.17 5.84
N ASN A 424 -26.86 7.48 6.56
CA ASN A 424 -28.20 7.98 6.93
C ASN A 424 -28.18 9.32 7.67
N GLU A 425 -27.22 9.51 8.58
CA GLU A 425 -27.10 10.74 9.37
C GLU A 425 -26.59 11.92 8.52
N LEU A 426 -25.78 11.66 7.49
CA LEU A 426 -25.38 12.68 6.53
C LEU A 426 -26.54 13.03 5.59
N TYR A 427 -27.29 12.03 5.13
CA TYR A 427 -28.46 12.25 4.26
C TYR A 427 -29.49 13.19 4.89
N LYS A 428 -29.82 12.99 6.18
CA LYS A 428 -30.76 13.85 6.92
C LYS A 428 -30.31 15.30 7.07
N GLN A 429 -29.03 15.60 6.88
CA GLN A 429 -28.51 16.97 6.96
C GLN A 429 -28.76 17.76 5.67
N PHE A 430 -29.00 17.10 4.53
CA PHE A 430 -29.26 17.79 3.27
C PHE A 430 -30.66 18.39 3.25
N HIS A 431 -30.77 19.61 2.72
CA HIS A 431 -32.05 20.18 2.32
C HIS A 431 -32.34 19.72 0.88
N LEU A 432 -33.23 18.74 0.74
CA LEU A 432 -33.50 18.10 -0.55
C LEU A 432 -34.25 19.01 -1.54
N ASP A 433 -34.89 20.05 -1.05
CA ASP A 433 -35.58 21.11 -1.79
C ASP A 433 -34.66 22.27 -2.20
N GLU A 434 -33.38 22.21 -1.85
CA GLU A 434 -32.37 23.21 -2.20
C GLU A 434 -31.31 22.65 -3.16
N PRO A 435 -30.72 23.50 -4.04
CA PRO A 435 -29.66 23.06 -4.92
C PRO A 435 -28.38 22.72 -4.15
N TRP A 436 -27.51 21.93 -4.77
CA TRP A 436 -26.23 21.49 -4.20
C TRP A 436 -25.30 22.63 -3.76
N ASP A 437 -25.43 23.81 -4.39
CA ASP A 437 -24.62 25.00 -4.13
C ASP A 437 -25.31 26.04 -3.24
N SER A 438 -26.44 25.70 -2.60
CA SER A 438 -27.04 26.54 -1.56
C SER A 438 -26.08 26.75 -0.39
N GLU A 439 -26.21 27.85 0.34
CA GLU A 439 -25.35 28.13 1.51
C GLU A 439 -25.35 26.98 2.53
N HIS A 440 -26.48 26.28 2.68
CA HIS A 440 -26.60 25.12 3.56
C HIS A 440 -25.94 23.86 2.97
N ASN A 441 -26.36 23.43 1.77
CA ASN A 441 -25.89 22.18 1.17
C ASN A 441 -24.42 22.23 0.78
N LYS A 442 -23.90 23.40 0.38
CA LYS A 442 -22.49 23.59 0.03
C LYS A 442 -21.55 23.30 1.19
N ALA A 443 -21.96 23.57 2.43
CA ALA A 443 -21.18 23.26 3.63
C ALA A 443 -21.01 21.73 3.85
N LEU A 444 -21.87 20.91 3.25
CA LEU A 444 -21.83 19.45 3.37
C LEU A 444 -20.90 18.80 2.33
N ILE A 445 -20.40 19.54 1.32
CA ILE A 445 -19.48 19.01 0.31
C ILE A 445 -18.22 18.42 0.95
N ALA A 446 -17.69 19.08 1.98
CA ALA A 446 -16.51 18.62 2.72
C ALA A 446 -16.73 17.31 3.50
N LYS A 447 -17.99 16.87 3.68
CA LYS A 447 -18.35 15.61 4.33
C LYS A 447 -18.53 14.45 3.33
N MET A 448 -17.85 14.52 2.18
CA MET A 448 -17.92 13.49 1.15
C MET A 448 -17.60 12.10 1.71
N PRO A 449 -18.48 11.10 1.55
CA PRO A 449 -18.18 9.72 1.91
C PRO A 449 -16.93 9.19 1.20
N ALA A 450 -16.09 8.44 1.93
CA ALA A 450 -14.82 7.92 1.40
C ALA A 450 -14.97 7.04 0.14
N VAL A 451 -16.13 6.41 -0.04
CA VAL A 451 -16.43 5.60 -1.23
C VAL A 451 -16.45 6.44 -2.51
N PHE A 452 -16.81 7.73 -2.44
CA PHE A 452 -16.78 8.63 -3.60
C PHE A 452 -15.40 9.21 -3.89
N ALA A 453 -14.43 9.02 -2.99
CA ALA A 453 -13.07 9.46 -3.19
C ALA A 453 -12.29 8.48 -4.08
N GLU A 454 -11.65 8.98 -5.12
CA GLU A 454 -10.66 8.21 -5.86
C GLU A 454 -9.32 8.25 -5.10
N PRO A 455 -8.67 7.09 -4.83
CA PRO A 455 -7.48 7.02 -3.99
C PRO A 455 -6.27 7.83 -4.45
N SER A 456 -6.23 8.20 -5.73
CA SER A 456 -5.12 8.89 -6.37
C SER A 456 -5.43 10.36 -6.70
N SER A 457 -6.63 10.83 -6.37
CA SER A 457 -7.12 12.17 -6.71
C SER A 457 -6.58 13.20 -5.73
N SER A 458 -6.11 14.31 -6.28
CA SER A 458 -5.62 15.44 -5.49
C SER A 458 -6.76 16.31 -4.95
N PHE A 459 -7.97 16.19 -5.52
CA PHE A 459 -9.14 17.01 -5.20
C PHE A 459 -10.17 16.31 -4.32
N ALA A 460 -10.12 14.98 -4.22
CA ALA A 460 -11.10 14.23 -3.43
C ALA A 460 -11.12 14.62 -1.95
N GLN A 461 -9.95 14.78 -1.33
CA GLN A 461 -9.86 15.10 0.11
C GLN A 461 -9.86 16.61 0.40
N THR A 462 -9.48 17.44 -0.56
CA THR A 462 -9.28 18.89 -0.37
C THR A 462 -10.50 19.70 -0.80
N GLU A 463 -11.21 19.26 -1.85
CA GLU A 463 -12.32 20.00 -2.46
C GLU A 463 -13.65 19.22 -2.43
N GLY A 464 -13.65 17.96 -1.98
CA GLY A 464 -14.85 17.11 -1.99
C GLY A 464 -15.33 16.80 -3.41
N ARG A 465 -14.39 16.60 -4.34
CA ARG A 465 -14.69 16.25 -5.74
C ARG A 465 -14.59 14.75 -5.96
N THR A 466 -15.51 14.20 -6.75
CA THR A 466 -15.51 12.78 -7.11
C THR A 466 -15.11 12.59 -8.57
N ASN A 467 -14.34 11.54 -8.81
CA ASN A 467 -13.94 11.08 -10.13
C ASN A 467 -14.87 9.97 -10.65
N TYR A 468 -15.87 9.54 -9.88
CA TYR A 468 -16.81 8.51 -10.29
C TYR A 468 -18.07 9.17 -10.86
N LEU A 469 -18.15 9.25 -12.18
CA LEU A 469 -19.22 9.94 -12.89
C LEU A 469 -20.17 8.96 -13.58
N GLY A 470 -21.47 9.19 -13.43
CA GLY A 470 -22.46 8.51 -14.25
C GLY A 470 -22.24 8.79 -15.73
N VAL A 471 -22.72 7.91 -16.59
CA VAL A 471 -22.72 8.16 -18.04
C VAL A 471 -24.01 8.88 -18.41
N GLN A 472 -23.86 10.08 -18.96
CA GLN A 472 -24.96 10.95 -19.35
C GLN A 472 -25.05 11.11 -20.88
N GLY A 473 -26.27 11.01 -21.41
CA GLY A 473 -26.58 11.28 -22.80
C GLY A 473 -27.92 10.67 -23.24
N ASP A 474 -28.40 11.10 -24.41
CA ASP A 474 -29.62 10.54 -25.00
C ASP A 474 -29.48 9.03 -25.22
N GLY A 475 -30.43 8.24 -24.72
CA GLY A 475 -30.39 6.77 -24.75
C GLY A 475 -29.35 6.11 -23.84
N MET A 476 -28.64 6.86 -22.99
CA MET A 476 -27.69 6.34 -22.00
C MET A 476 -28.35 6.17 -20.63
N PHE A 477 -27.62 5.62 -19.66
CA PHE A 477 -28.18 5.33 -18.34
C PHE A 477 -28.78 6.56 -17.64
N PHE A 478 -28.06 7.70 -17.65
CA PHE A 478 -28.62 8.99 -17.27
C PHE A 478 -28.94 9.81 -18.52
N ASP A 479 -30.21 9.89 -18.89
CA ASP A 479 -30.66 10.63 -20.09
C ASP A 479 -31.29 11.99 -19.75
N GLY A 480 -31.19 12.42 -18.49
CA GLY A 480 -31.80 13.65 -17.98
C GLY A 480 -33.28 13.53 -17.65
N SER A 481 -33.86 12.32 -17.66
CA SER A 481 -35.22 12.08 -17.19
C SER A 481 -35.38 12.38 -15.70
N LYS A 482 -36.60 12.78 -15.31
CA LYS A 482 -36.98 12.99 -13.90
C LYS A 482 -37.20 11.69 -13.13
N GLU A 483 -37.47 10.60 -13.85
CA GLU A 483 -37.59 9.26 -13.31
C GLU A 483 -36.37 8.46 -13.69
N GLY A 484 -35.77 7.71 -12.76
CA GLY A 484 -34.67 6.83 -13.11
C GLY A 484 -35.13 5.64 -13.94
N LYS A 485 -34.15 4.95 -14.54
CA LYS A 485 -34.41 3.75 -15.34
C LYS A 485 -34.71 2.56 -14.45
N ARG A 486 -35.50 1.61 -14.94
CA ARG A 486 -35.69 0.30 -14.30
C ARG A 486 -34.78 -0.73 -14.95
N PHE A 487 -34.55 -1.84 -14.27
CA PHE A 487 -33.80 -2.96 -14.84
C PHE A 487 -34.34 -3.45 -16.20
N MET A 488 -35.66 -3.42 -16.38
CA MET A 488 -36.33 -3.83 -17.63
C MET A 488 -36.13 -2.85 -18.80
N ASP A 489 -35.70 -1.62 -18.52
CA ASP A 489 -35.41 -0.62 -19.54
C ASP A 489 -33.97 -0.78 -20.10
N LEU A 490 -33.14 -1.62 -19.48
CA LEU A 490 -31.76 -1.97 -19.90
C LEU A 490 -31.77 -3.17 -20.85
N ARG A 491 -32.31 -2.97 -22.06
CA ARG A 491 -32.55 -4.03 -23.05
C ARG A 491 -31.29 -4.62 -23.69
N ASP A 492 -30.19 -3.86 -23.70
CA ASP A 492 -28.88 -4.35 -24.15
C ASP A 492 -28.24 -5.33 -23.16
N GLY A 493 -28.83 -5.47 -21.97
CA GLY A 493 -28.38 -6.36 -20.91
C GLY A 493 -27.49 -5.66 -19.89
N THR A 494 -27.72 -5.95 -18.62
CA THR A 494 -27.04 -5.25 -17.51
C THR A 494 -25.53 -5.43 -17.51
N ALA A 495 -25.03 -6.57 -18.01
CA ALA A 495 -23.60 -6.85 -18.14
C ALA A 495 -22.94 -6.14 -19.34
N ALA A 496 -23.70 -5.58 -20.28
CA ALA A 496 -23.16 -4.90 -21.48
C ALA A 496 -23.36 -3.38 -21.46
N THR A 497 -24.08 -2.85 -20.46
CA THR A 497 -24.35 -1.42 -20.30
C THR A 497 -23.49 -0.81 -19.20
N ILE A 498 -22.62 0.15 -19.57
CA ILE A 498 -21.84 0.96 -18.65
C ILE A 498 -22.74 2.04 -18.03
N MET A 499 -22.75 2.11 -16.71
CA MET A 499 -23.51 3.12 -15.96
C MET A 499 -22.64 4.25 -15.42
N MET A 500 -21.39 3.94 -15.10
CA MET A 500 -20.49 4.87 -14.41
C MET A 500 -19.05 4.66 -14.87
N VAL A 501 -18.32 5.75 -15.01
CA VAL A 501 -16.94 5.80 -15.48
C VAL A 501 -16.07 6.56 -14.49
N GLN A 502 -14.80 6.19 -14.44
CA GLN A 502 -13.77 6.94 -13.75
C GLN A 502 -13.24 8.04 -14.67
N VAL A 503 -13.18 9.28 -14.17
CA VAL A 503 -12.64 10.45 -14.89
C VAL A 503 -11.36 10.99 -14.25
N ASN A 504 -10.59 11.77 -14.99
CA ASN A 504 -9.42 12.47 -14.49
C ASN A 504 -9.79 13.62 -13.53
N ASP A 505 -8.81 14.10 -12.77
CA ASP A 505 -9.00 15.15 -11.77
C ASP A 505 -9.53 16.48 -12.35
N GLU A 506 -9.18 16.80 -13.60
CA GLU A 506 -9.69 18.00 -14.29
C GLU A 506 -11.20 17.92 -14.57
N SER A 507 -11.71 16.71 -14.75
CA SER A 507 -13.12 16.42 -15.03
C SER A 507 -13.92 16.05 -13.78
N ALA A 508 -13.27 15.92 -12.61
CA ALA A 508 -13.94 15.59 -11.35
C ALA A 508 -14.91 16.71 -10.95
N VAL A 509 -16.04 16.38 -10.33
CA VAL A 509 -17.07 17.37 -9.93
C VAL A 509 -17.33 17.28 -8.43
N PRO A 510 -17.81 18.36 -7.76
CA PRO A 510 -18.28 18.24 -6.38
C PRO A 510 -19.32 17.12 -6.28
N TRP A 511 -19.17 16.18 -5.35
CA TRP A 511 -19.96 14.95 -5.35
C TRP A 511 -21.48 15.16 -5.18
N THR A 512 -21.89 16.32 -4.65
CA THR A 512 -23.30 16.70 -4.50
C THR A 512 -23.89 17.34 -5.76
N LYS A 513 -23.04 17.82 -6.69
CA LYS A 513 -23.45 18.48 -7.92
C LYS A 513 -24.09 17.47 -8.89
N PRO A 514 -25.31 17.72 -9.40
CA PRO A 514 -25.98 16.86 -10.38
C PRO A 514 -25.35 17.03 -11.78
N GLU A 515 -24.07 16.70 -11.90
CA GLU A 515 -23.30 16.73 -13.14
C GLU A 515 -22.57 15.39 -13.28
N ASP A 516 -22.61 14.83 -14.47
CA ASP A 516 -22.07 13.52 -14.80
C ASP A 516 -21.29 13.59 -16.12
N TRP A 517 -20.68 12.47 -16.52
CA TRP A 517 -19.82 12.45 -17.70
C TRP A 517 -20.65 12.37 -18.98
N GLU A 518 -20.58 13.43 -19.79
CA GLU A 518 -21.29 13.53 -21.07
C GLU A 518 -20.44 12.98 -22.22
N PHE A 519 -21.04 12.10 -23.03
CA PHE A 519 -20.40 11.55 -24.22
C PHE A 519 -20.31 12.57 -25.36
N ASP A 520 -19.10 12.81 -25.87
CA ASP A 520 -18.84 13.66 -27.04
C ASP A 520 -18.42 12.79 -28.23
N GLU A 521 -19.22 12.73 -29.30
CA GLU A 521 -18.91 11.96 -30.51
C GLU A 521 -17.58 12.36 -31.17
N LYS A 522 -17.18 13.64 -31.06
CA LYS A 522 -15.92 14.13 -31.63
C LYS A 522 -14.74 13.82 -30.71
N LYS A 523 -14.99 13.62 -29.42
CA LYS A 523 -13.97 13.27 -28.41
C LYS A 523 -14.50 12.18 -27.45
N PRO A 524 -14.65 10.94 -27.93
CA PRO A 524 -15.35 9.86 -27.21
C PRO A 524 -14.75 9.51 -25.84
N LEU A 525 -13.46 9.75 -25.64
CA LEU A 525 -12.72 9.45 -24.41
C LEU A 525 -12.33 10.69 -23.59
N LYS A 526 -12.95 11.84 -23.88
CA LYS A 526 -12.65 13.11 -23.20
C LYS A 526 -12.77 12.95 -21.68
N GLY A 527 -11.70 13.24 -20.96
CA GLY A 527 -11.69 13.18 -19.49
C GLY A 527 -11.60 11.78 -18.88
N LEU A 528 -11.72 10.70 -19.65
CA LEU A 528 -11.66 9.32 -19.14
C LEU A 528 -10.24 8.82 -18.90
N ILE A 529 -9.26 9.38 -19.62
CA ILE A 529 -7.86 8.95 -19.51
C ILE A 529 -7.21 9.65 -18.32
N PRO A 530 -6.81 8.92 -17.26
CA PRO A 530 -6.10 9.51 -16.15
C PRO A 530 -4.62 9.69 -16.53
N PRO A 531 -3.88 10.63 -15.92
CA PRO A 531 -2.44 10.48 -15.76
C PRO A 531 -2.05 9.33 -14.78
N LEU A 532 -3.03 8.71 -14.12
CA LEU A 532 -2.88 7.80 -12.96
C LEU A 532 -2.86 6.30 -13.27
N HIS A 533 -3.41 5.85 -14.40
CA HIS A 533 -3.45 4.43 -14.79
C HIS A 533 -3.01 4.30 -16.24
N ALA A 534 -1.80 3.79 -16.46
CA ALA A 534 -1.14 3.73 -17.77
C ALA A 534 -2.01 3.05 -18.86
N GLY A 535 -2.75 3.86 -19.62
CA GLY A 535 -3.49 3.42 -20.81
C GLY A 535 -4.87 2.80 -20.59
N VAL A 536 -5.42 2.81 -19.36
CA VAL A 536 -6.75 2.27 -19.06
C VAL A 536 -7.56 3.18 -18.16
N PHE A 537 -8.90 3.06 -18.20
CA PHE A 537 -9.83 3.70 -17.26
C PHE A 537 -10.82 2.67 -16.70
N LEU A 538 -11.40 2.93 -15.54
CA LEU A 538 -12.38 2.02 -14.95
C LEU A 538 -13.81 2.37 -15.38
N ALA A 539 -14.59 1.34 -15.71
CA ALA A 539 -16.01 1.44 -16.02
C ALA A 539 -16.80 0.41 -15.21
N SER A 540 -17.92 0.84 -14.65
CA SER A 540 -18.86 0.02 -13.89
C SER A 540 -20.12 -0.23 -14.72
N PHE A 541 -20.50 -1.50 -14.82
CA PHE A 541 -21.61 -1.99 -15.61
C PHE A 541 -22.87 -2.12 -14.76
N ALA A 542 -24.04 -2.19 -15.41
CA ALA A 542 -25.32 -2.17 -14.69
C ALA A 542 -25.62 -3.40 -13.83
N ASP A 543 -24.84 -4.48 -13.95
CA ASP A 543 -24.88 -5.66 -13.06
C ASP A 543 -23.87 -5.58 -11.88
N ALA A 544 -23.27 -4.40 -11.66
CA ALA A 544 -22.28 -4.11 -10.63
C ALA A 544 -20.88 -4.72 -10.80
N HIS A 545 -20.54 -5.31 -11.96
CA HIS A 545 -19.14 -5.61 -12.25
C HIS A 545 -18.39 -4.36 -12.74
N VAL A 546 -17.08 -4.34 -12.49
CA VAL A 546 -16.19 -3.23 -12.88
C VAL A 546 -15.06 -3.78 -13.71
N LYS A 547 -14.77 -3.15 -14.85
CA LYS A 547 -13.70 -3.53 -15.77
C LYS A 547 -12.75 -2.36 -16.02
N SER A 548 -11.49 -2.68 -16.32
CA SER A 548 -10.55 -1.73 -16.91
C SER A 548 -10.73 -1.74 -18.43
N ILE A 549 -11.02 -0.58 -19.01
CA ILE A 549 -11.19 -0.38 -20.45
C ILE A 549 -9.93 0.30 -21.01
N SER A 550 -9.40 -0.24 -22.10
CA SER A 550 -8.25 0.34 -22.80
C SER A 550 -8.58 1.69 -23.45
N LYS A 551 -7.63 2.63 -23.41
CA LYS A 551 -7.70 3.89 -24.18
C LYS A 551 -7.79 3.66 -25.69
N ASP A 552 -7.39 2.48 -26.16
CA ASP A 552 -7.36 2.11 -27.57
C ASP A 552 -8.67 1.41 -28.01
N ILE A 553 -9.71 1.41 -27.15
CA ILE A 553 -11.03 0.90 -27.49
C ILE A 553 -11.58 1.60 -28.74
N ASP A 554 -12.18 0.83 -29.64
CA ASP A 554 -12.87 1.39 -30.81
C ASP A 554 -14.00 2.31 -30.35
N PRO A 555 -14.05 3.58 -30.81
CA PRO A 555 -15.09 4.52 -30.39
C PRO A 555 -16.51 4.07 -30.70
N GLY A 556 -16.69 3.32 -31.79
CA GLY A 556 -17.96 2.74 -32.16
C GLY A 556 -18.40 1.74 -31.10
N VAL A 557 -17.55 0.75 -30.79
CA VAL A 557 -17.78 -0.24 -29.72
C VAL A 557 -18.03 0.43 -28.37
N PHE A 558 -17.22 1.44 -28.00
CA PHE A 558 -17.39 2.15 -26.75
C PHE A 558 -18.77 2.82 -26.65
N LYS A 559 -19.23 3.48 -27.72
CA LYS A 559 -20.57 4.10 -27.76
C LYS A 559 -21.68 3.07 -27.51
N LYS A 560 -21.58 1.86 -28.07
CA LYS A 560 -22.56 0.79 -27.87
C LYS A 560 -22.67 0.37 -26.40
N LEU A 561 -21.55 0.35 -25.70
CA LEU A 561 -21.51 0.02 -24.27
C LEU A 561 -22.14 1.11 -23.39
N LEU A 562 -22.35 2.33 -23.91
CA LEU A 562 -22.96 3.44 -23.15
C LEU A 562 -24.50 3.48 -23.29
N THR A 563 -25.07 2.83 -24.31
CA THR A 563 -26.52 2.83 -24.55
C THR A 563 -27.24 1.73 -23.77
N VAL A 564 -28.53 1.96 -23.49
CA VAL A 564 -29.36 1.00 -22.74
C VAL A 564 -30.27 0.14 -23.63
N ASP A 565 -30.54 0.57 -24.88
CA ASP A 565 -31.45 -0.07 -25.85
C ASP A 565 -30.99 0.17 -27.31
N GLY A 566 -29.70 -0.05 -27.57
CA GLY A 566 -29.12 0.01 -28.92
C GLY A 566 -29.43 -1.24 -29.77
N GLY A 567 -29.73 -2.38 -29.14
CA GLY A 567 -30.05 -3.65 -29.78
C GLY A 567 -28.82 -4.43 -30.28
N GLU A 568 -27.63 -4.10 -29.79
CA GLU A 568 -26.35 -4.57 -30.31
C GLU A 568 -25.68 -5.56 -29.36
N VAL A 569 -25.28 -6.74 -29.86
CA VAL A 569 -24.48 -7.69 -29.08
C VAL A 569 -23.02 -7.26 -29.15
N VAL A 570 -22.46 -6.84 -28.02
CA VAL A 570 -21.07 -6.38 -27.92
C VAL A 570 -20.27 -7.39 -27.11
N GLU A 571 -19.23 -7.98 -27.72
CA GLU A 571 -18.21 -8.68 -26.93
C GLU A 571 -17.36 -7.63 -26.22
N ILE A 572 -17.35 -7.70 -24.89
CA ILE A 572 -16.65 -6.73 -24.04
C ILE A 572 -15.14 -7.05 -24.12
N PRO A 573 -14.32 -6.15 -24.69
CA PRO A 573 -12.88 -6.39 -24.83
C PRO A 573 -12.14 -6.50 -23.50
#